data_AF-D2XNJ4-F1
#
_entry.id   AF-D2XNJ4-F1
#
_cell.length_a   1.000
_cell.length_b   1.000
_cell.length_c   1.000
_cell.angle_alpha   90.00
_cell.angle_beta   90.00
_cell.angle_gamma   90.00
#
_symmetry.space_group_name_H-M   'P 1'
#
loop_
_entity.id
_entity.type
_entity.pdbx_description
1 polymer ?
#
loop_
_entity_poly.entity_id
_entity_poly.type
_entity_poly.pdbx_seq_one_letter_code
_entity_poly.pdbx_strand_id
1 'polypeptide(L)'
;LDEQALEHGITDPDVVHTWKSNSLPLRFWVNVIKNPDFVFDVYKSQTVDACLSVVAQTFMDSCSTSEHKLGKDSPSSKLLYARDIPHYRDWVYRYYEDIKNMPTVSDQDMSSALADESRVHQFEFNTVSALNELYFYFTHKYNDQILEALEDDDTARKSRLAYKLEQVGDIMSGQH
;
A
#
# COMPACT_ATOMS: atom_id res chain seq x y z
N LEU A 1 10.45 -6.36 -4.04
CA LEU A 1 9.81 -6.51 -5.37
C LEU A 1 10.78 -7.07 -6.39
N ASP A 2 11.97 -6.48 -6.57
CA ASP A 2 12.99 -7.02 -7.49
C ASP A 2 13.46 -8.44 -7.09
N GLU A 3 13.73 -8.67 -5.80
CA GLU A 3 14.10 -10.00 -5.28
C GLU A 3 12.98 -11.04 -5.51
N GLN A 4 11.73 -10.68 -5.22
CA GLN A 4 10.57 -11.55 -5.46
C GLN A 4 10.41 -11.88 -6.96
N ALA A 5 10.69 -10.93 -7.86
CA ALA A 5 10.68 -11.21 -9.29
C ALA A 5 11.78 -12.21 -9.67
N LEU A 6 12.97 -12.08 -9.09
CA LEU A 6 14.08 -13.01 -9.31
C LEU A 6 13.77 -14.43 -8.78
N GLU A 7 13.24 -14.55 -7.57
CA GLU A 7 12.86 -15.84 -6.96
C GLU A 7 11.85 -16.61 -7.82
N HIS A 8 10.94 -15.89 -8.48
CA HIS A 8 9.93 -16.46 -9.37
C HIS A 8 10.37 -16.55 -10.85
N GLY A 9 11.63 -16.23 -11.17
CA GLY A 9 12.16 -16.32 -12.53
C GLY A 9 11.57 -15.31 -13.52
N ILE A 10 11.04 -14.19 -13.02
CA ILE A 10 10.45 -13.13 -13.83
C ILE A 10 11.55 -12.21 -14.36
N THR A 11 11.79 -12.27 -15.66
CA THR A 11 12.83 -11.48 -16.34
C THR A 11 12.30 -10.24 -17.06
N ASP A 12 10.98 -10.12 -17.20
CA ASP A 12 10.33 -9.00 -17.88
C ASP A 12 10.34 -7.75 -16.96
N PRO A 13 11.07 -6.67 -17.33
CA PRO A 13 11.13 -5.46 -16.52
C PRO A 13 9.78 -4.74 -16.40
N ASP A 14 8.86 -4.89 -17.36
CA ASP A 14 7.56 -4.23 -17.33
C ASP A 14 6.66 -4.78 -16.21
N VAL A 15 6.82 -6.05 -15.87
CA VAL A 15 6.11 -6.68 -14.75
C VAL A 15 6.54 -6.04 -13.43
N VAL A 16 7.85 -5.91 -13.21
CA VAL A 16 8.40 -5.31 -12.00
C VAL A 16 8.07 -3.81 -11.91
N HIS A 17 8.12 -3.10 -13.04
CA HIS A 17 7.66 -1.70 -13.14
C HIS A 17 6.19 -1.57 -12.72
N THR A 18 5.33 -2.46 -13.22
CA THR A 18 3.90 -2.49 -12.89
C THR A 18 3.68 -2.77 -11.39
N TRP A 19 4.45 -3.68 -10.79
CA TRP A 19 4.37 -3.94 -9.35
C TRP A 19 4.77 -2.72 -8.52
N LYS A 20 5.90 -2.08 -8.86
CA LYS A 20 6.37 -0.85 -8.20
C LYS A 20 5.34 0.27 -8.32
N SER A 21 4.71 0.41 -9.48
CA SER A 21 3.66 1.39 -9.72
C SER A 21 2.40 1.10 -8.91
N ASN A 22 1.96 -0.16 -8.87
CA ASN A 22 0.78 -0.59 -8.13
C ASN A 22 0.97 -0.59 -6.61
N SER A 23 2.21 -0.65 -6.11
CA SER A 23 2.48 -0.65 -4.67
C SER A 23 2.57 0.75 -4.08
N LEU A 24 3.15 1.71 -4.82
CA LEU A 24 3.46 3.04 -4.27
C LEU A 24 2.68 4.18 -4.96
N PRO A 25 2.97 4.60 -6.20
CA PRO A 25 2.33 5.78 -6.77
C PRO A 25 0.81 5.64 -6.92
N LEU A 26 0.32 4.47 -7.32
CA LEU A 26 -1.11 4.27 -7.55
C LEU A 26 -1.92 4.05 -6.27
N ARG A 27 -1.27 3.78 -5.13
CA ARG A 27 -1.93 3.56 -3.84
C ARG A 27 -1.78 4.75 -2.90
N PHE A 28 -0.55 5.24 -2.76
CA PHE A 28 -0.22 6.32 -1.85
C PHE A 28 -0.30 7.68 -2.55
N TRP A 29 0.50 7.90 -3.60
CA TRP A 29 0.64 9.24 -4.19
C TRP A 29 -0.64 9.74 -4.86
N VAL A 30 -1.33 8.90 -5.62
CA VAL A 30 -2.63 9.24 -6.20
C VAL A 30 -3.63 9.64 -5.11
N ASN A 31 -3.62 8.95 -3.97
CA ASN A 31 -4.53 9.24 -2.86
C ASN A 31 -4.21 10.60 -2.23
N VAL A 32 -2.93 10.91 -2.00
CA VAL A 32 -2.48 12.21 -1.47
C VAL A 32 -2.78 13.35 -2.46
N ILE A 33 -2.52 13.16 -3.76
CA ILE A 33 -2.80 14.17 -4.80
C ILE A 33 -4.29 14.49 -4.84
N LYS A 34 -5.16 13.48 -4.74
CA LYS A 34 -6.61 13.67 -4.78
C LYS A 34 -7.18 14.24 -3.48
N ASN A 35 -6.52 13.99 -2.35
CA ASN A 35 -7.02 14.34 -1.01
C ASN A 35 -5.97 15.15 -0.23
N PRO A 36 -5.67 16.40 -0.65
CA PRO A 36 -4.74 17.28 0.05
C PRO A 36 -5.18 17.58 1.49
N ASP A 37 -6.48 17.48 1.76
CA ASP A 37 -7.10 17.61 3.08
C ASP A 37 -6.67 16.51 4.08
N PHE A 38 -6.04 15.42 3.62
CA PHE A 38 -5.41 14.42 4.50
C PHE A 38 -4.04 14.87 5.04
N VAL A 39 -3.41 15.85 4.38
CA VAL A 39 -2.07 16.35 4.73
C VAL A 39 -2.15 17.76 5.31
N PHE A 40 -3.08 18.56 4.83
CA PHE A 40 -3.22 19.97 5.19
C PHE A 40 -4.62 20.26 5.70
N ASP A 41 -4.74 21.17 6.66
CA ASP A 41 -6.02 21.70 7.12
C ASP A 41 -6.59 22.69 6.09
N VAL A 42 -7.19 22.15 5.03
CA VAL A 42 -7.74 22.92 3.89
C VAL A 42 -9.09 22.39 3.47
N TYR A 43 -9.98 23.30 3.07
CA TYR A 43 -11.25 22.92 2.47
C TYR A 43 -11.08 22.61 0.98
N LYS A 44 -11.34 21.36 0.59
CA LYS A 44 -11.36 20.92 -0.81
C LYS A 44 -12.75 21.13 -1.42
N SER A 45 -12.89 22.16 -2.26
CA SER A 45 -14.14 22.38 -3.02
C SER A 45 -14.32 21.34 -4.13
N GLN A 46 -15.56 21.14 -4.59
CA GLN A 46 -15.87 20.21 -5.68
C GLN A 46 -15.12 20.54 -6.98
N THR A 47 -14.91 21.83 -7.27
CA THR A 47 -14.14 22.27 -8.43
C THR A 47 -12.68 21.85 -8.31
N VAL A 48 -12.08 22.03 -7.12
CA VAL A 48 -10.68 21.62 -6.88
C VAL A 48 -10.56 20.10 -6.96
N ASP A 49 -11.49 19.35 -6.39
CA ASP A 49 -11.51 17.88 -6.47
C ASP A 49 -11.57 17.36 -7.92
N ALA A 50 -12.37 17.99 -8.77
CA ALA A 50 -12.44 17.67 -10.20
C ALA A 50 -11.10 17.97 -10.92
N CYS A 51 -10.46 19.11 -10.63
CA CYS A 51 -9.15 19.45 -11.17
C CYS A 51 -8.06 18.46 -10.71
N LEU A 52 -8.02 18.13 -9.42
CA LEU A 52 -7.05 17.18 -8.85
C LEU A 52 -7.26 15.77 -9.40
N SER A 53 -8.50 15.38 -9.71
CA SER A 53 -8.79 14.09 -10.35
C SER A 53 -8.17 14.00 -11.76
N VAL A 54 -8.15 15.10 -12.51
CA VAL A 54 -7.46 15.16 -13.80
C VAL A 54 -5.94 15.03 -13.62
N VAL A 55 -5.36 15.77 -12.67
CA VAL A 55 -3.91 15.68 -12.37
C VAL A 55 -3.51 14.28 -11.92
N ALA A 56 -4.30 13.68 -11.02
CA ALA A 56 -4.10 12.32 -10.57
C ALA A 56 -4.18 11.31 -11.72
N GLN A 57 -5.13 11.49 -12.65
CA GLN A 57 -5.20 10.63 -13.83
C GLN A 57 -3.95 10.75 -14.71
N THR A 58 -3.46 11.96 -14.94
CA THR A 58 -2.20 12.18 -15.68
C THR A 58 -1.02 11.50 -15.00
N PHE A 59 -0.92 11.59 -13.67
CA PHE A 59 0.12 10.92 -12.89
C PHE A 59 0.00 9.38 -12.94
N MET A 60 -1.23 8.84 -12.95
CA MET A 60 -1.45 7.41 -13.17
C MET A 60 -1.01 6.98 -14.57
N ASP A 61 -1.35 7.75 -15.59
CA ASP A 61 -1.02 7.47 -16.99
C ASP A 61 0.51 7.52 -17.24
N SER A 62 1.25 8.34 -16.47
CA SER A 62 2.72 8.37 -16.52
C SER A 62 3.38 7.17 -15.86
N CYS A 63 2.69 6.45 -14.97
CA CYS A 63 3.20 5.21 -14.36
C CYS A 63 2.98 3.98 -15.26
N SER A 64 2.12 4.07 -16.28
CA SER A 64 1.79 2.92 -17.15
C SER A 64 2.89 2.63 -18.17
N THR A 65 3.18 1.35 -18.37
CA THR A 65 4.07 0.85 -19.45
C THR A 65 3.38 0.84 -20.82
N SER A 66 2.05 0.92 -20.86
CA SER A 66 1.25 0.80 -22.10
C SER A 66 1.07 2.14 -22.84
N GLU A 67 1.38 2.20 -24.13
CA GLU A 67 1.00 3.36 -24.96
C GLU A 67 -0.51 3.40 -25.20
N HIS A 68 -1.13 4.52 -24.84
CA HIS A 68 -2.53 4.75 -25.13
C HIS A 68 -2.67 5.45 -26.49
N LYS A 69 -3.32 4.79 -27.45
CA LYS A 69 -3.71 5.43 -28.70
C LYS A 69 -4.85 6.41 -28.44
N LEU A 70 -4.53 7.69 -28.48
CA LEU A 70 -5.52 8.76 -28.35
C LEU A 70 -6.28 8.94 -29.66
N GLY A 71 -7.58 9.15 -29.53
CA GLY A 71 -8.48 9.36 -30.66
C GLY A 71 -9.59 10.34 -30.31
N LYS A 72 -10.49 10.57 -31.26
CA LYS A 72 -11.64 11.49 -31.12
C LYS A 72 -12.57 11.18 -29.94
N ASP A 73 -12.58 9.92 -29.49
CA ASP A 73 -13.40 9.44 -28.39
C ASP A 73 -12.64 9.42 -27.04
N SER A 74 -11.39 9.90 -27.01
CA SER A 74 -10.61 10.00 -25.78
C SER A 74 -11.12 11.15 -24.89
N PRO A 75 -11.18 10.95 -23.55
CA PRO A 75 -11.59 12.02 -22.63
C PRO A 75 -10.73 13.27 -22.79
N SER A 76 -11.35 14.46 -22.75
CA SER A 76 -10.64 15.75 -22.89
C SER A 76 -9.50 15.92 -21.89
N SER A 77 -9.66 15.39 -20.67
CA SER A 77 -8.62 15.37 -19.63
C SER A 77 -7.36 14.62 -20.05
N LYS A 78 -7.50 13.54 -20.83
CA LYS A 78 -6.36 12.78 -21.38
C LYS A 78 -5.71 13.49 -22.56
N LEU A 79 -6.49 14.19 -23.38
CA LEU A 79 -5.97 14.99 -24.49
C LEU A 79 -5.14 16.18 -23.99
N LEU A 80 -5.46 16.73 -22.82
CA LEU A 80 -4.78 17.89 -22.24
C LEU A 80 -3.29 17.65 -22.00
N TYR A 81 -2.92 16.45 -21.51
CA TYR A 81 -1.54 16.09 -21.14
C TYR A 81 -0.91 15.05 -22.08
N ALA A 82 -1.61 14.69 -23.16
CA ALA A 82 -1.20 13.68 -24.13
C ALA A 82 0.27 13.79 -24.59
N ARG A 83 0.74 15.02 -24.79
CA ARG A 83 2.08 15.31 -25.31
C ARG A 83 3.16 15.19 -24.23
N ASP A 84 2.80 15.33 -22.96
CA ASP A 84 3.73 15.33 -21.83
C ASP A 84 3.90 13.93 -21.23
N ILE A 85 2.88 13.06 -21.35
CA ILE A 85 2.89 11.69 -20.82
C ILE A 85 4.14 10.89 -21.21
N PRO A 86 4.61 10.88 -22.48
CA PRO A 86 5.82 10.14 -22.83
C PRO A 86 7.04 10.59 -22.02
N HIS A 87 7.18 11.90 -21.79
CA HIS A 87 8.28 12.45 -21.00
C HIS A 87 8.18 12.06 -19.51
N TYR A 88 6.98 12.11 -18.95
CA TYR A 88 6.77 11.69 -17.57
C TYR A 88 7.01 10.19 -17.36
N ARG A 89 6.72 9.36 -18.37
CA ARG A 89 7.07 7.93 -18.33
C ARG A 89 8.57 7.72 -18.26
N ASP A 90 9.33 8.45 -19.07
CA ASP A 90 10.80 8.39 -19.01
C ASP A 90 11.33 8.73 -17.61
N TRP A 91 10.70 9.70 -16.92
CA TRP A 91 11.05 10.02 -15.53
C TRP A 91 10.73 8.88 -14.57
N VAL A 92 9.57 8.21 -14.72
CA VAL A 92 9.22 7.06 -13.86
C VAL A 92 10.20 5.90 -14.10
N TYR A 93 10.55 5.62 -15.36
CA TYR A 93 11.54 4.59 -15.67
C TYR A 93 12.90 4.88 -15.02
N ARG A 94 13.41 6.11 -15.20
CA ARG A 94 14.68 6.54 -14.57
C ARG A 94 14.61 6.48 -13.05
N TYR A 95 13.50 6.91 -12.46
CA TYR A 95 13.31 6.86 -11.01
C TYR A 95 13.44 5.43 -10.45
N TYR A 96 12.84 4.43 -11.11
CA TYR A 96 12.98 3.03 -10.68
C TYR A 96 14.36 2.45 -10.96
N GLU A 97 15.00 2.86 -12.05
CA GLU A 97 16.38 2.46 -12.37
C GLU A 97 17.37 3.02 -11.35
N ASP A 98 17.27 4.32 -11.03
CA ASP A 98 18.12 4.99 -10.06
C ASP A 98 18.01 4.34 -8.68
N ILE A 99 16.79 4.06 -8.22
CA ILE A 99 16.57 3.35 -6.94
C ILE A 99 17.19 1.95 -6.96
N LYS A 100 17.04 1.21 -8.07
CA LYS A 100 17.63 -0.13 -8.20
C LYS A 100 19.16 -0.08 -8.10
N ASN A 101 19.76 1.00 -8.58
CA ASN A 101 21.21 1.21 -8.56
C ASN A 101 21.73 1.79 -7.23
N MET A 102 20.84 2.14 -6.28
CA MET A 102 21.26 2.57 -4.95
C MET A 102 21.85 1.41 -4.14
N PRO A 103 22.75 1.70 -3.17
CA PRO A 103 23.20 0.70 -2.22
C PRO A 103 22.03 0.05 -1.48
N THR A 104 22.10 -1.25 -1.25
CA THR A 104 21.11 -1.99 -0.47
C THR A 104 21.08 -1.47 0.97
N VAL A 105 19.90 -1.24 1.51
CA VAL A 105 19.71 -0.89 2.92
C VAL A 105 19.94 -2.15 3.77
N SER A 106 20.73 -2.05 4.83
CA SER A 106 20.97 -3.17 5.74
C SER A 106 19.77 -3.41 6.66
N ASP A 107 19.57 -4.66 7.11
CA ASP A 107 18.52 -5.00 8.08
C ASP A 107 18.67 -4.23 9.40
N GLN A 108 19.91 -3.94 9.78
CA GLN A 108 20.21 -3.14 10.97
C GLN A 108 19.73 -1.70 10.81
N ASP A 109 20.06 -1.05 9.69
CA ASP A 109 19.64 0.33 9.43
C ASP A 109 18.12 0.43 9.32
N MET A 110 17.49 -0.53 8.64
CA MET A 110 16.03 -0.62 8.51
C MET A 110 15.36 -0.78 9.88
N SER A 111 15.86 -1.71 10.69
CA SER A 111 15.33 -1.95 12.04
C SER A 111 15.50 -0.72 12.94
N SER A 112 16.64 -0.02 12.83
CA SER A 112 16.89 1.22 13.57
C SER A 112 15.91 2.32 13.16
N ALA A 113 15.71 2.53 11.86
CA ALA A 113 14.78 3.54 11.36
C ALA A 113 13.34 3.26 11.81
N LEU A 114 12.89 2.00 11.73
CA LEU A 114 11.55 1.59 12.18
C LEU A 114 11.36 1.74 13.70
N ALA A 115 12.41 1.45 14.49
CA ALA A 115 12.37 1.62 15.94
C ALA A 115 12.30 3.11 16.33
N ASP A 116 13.02 3.97 15.63
CA ASP A 116 12.96 5.42 15.84
C ASP A 116 11.57 5.97 15.50
N GLU A 117 11.00 5.59 14.35
CA GLU A 117 9.64 6.00 13.95
C GLU A 117 8.59 5.50 14.96
N SER A 118 8.67 4.23 15.37
CA SER A 118 7.77 3.67 16.39
C SER A 118 7.82 4.42 17.71
N ARG A 119 9.01 4.86 18.13
CA ARG A 119 9.20 5.64 19.36
C ARG A 119 8.56 7.03 19.26
N VAL A 120 8.67 7.68 18.11
CA VAL A 120 8.10 9.02 17.87
C VAL A 120 6.58 8.98 17.99
N HIS A 121 5.94 7.95 17.43
CA HIS A 121 4.48 7.86 17.32
C HIS A 121 3.81 6.97 18.39
N GLN A 122 4.55 6.48 19.39
CA GLN A 122 4.07 5.45 20.35
C GLN A 122 2.80 5.82 21.14
N PHE A 123 2.51 7.12 21.31
CA PHE A 123 1.37 7.62 22.09
C PHE A 123 0.32 8.35 21.24
N GLU A 124 0.43 8.30 19.91
CA GLU A 124 -0.50 9.00 19.02
C GLU A 124 -1.81 8.24 18.80
N PHE A 125 -1.80 6.92 19.00
CA PHE A 125 -2.93 6.06 18.70
C PHE A 125 -3.40 5.26 19.92
N ASN A 126 -4.72 5.12 20.06
CA ASN A 126 -5.32 4.26 21.08
C ASN A 126 -5.32 2.80 20.60
N THR A 127 -4.30 2.05 21.00
CA THR A 127 -4.13 0.63 20.64
C THR A 127 -5.24 -0.25 21.21
N VAL A 128 -5.78 0.07 22.40
CA VAL A 128 -6.85 -0.70 23.04
C VAL A 128 -8.14 -0.62 22.21
N SER A 129 -8.50 0.58 21.74
CA SER A 129 -9.65 0.76 20.85
C SER A 129 -9.47 0.00 19.54
N ALA A 130 -8.29 0.08 18.91
CA ALA A 130 -8.01 -0.66 17.69
C ALA A 130 -8.11 -2.19 17.89
N LEU A 131 -7.59 -2.72 19.00
CA LEU A 131 -7.66 -4.14 19.32
C LEU A 131 -9.10 -4.60 19.57
N ASN A 132 -9.91 -3.81 20.27
CA ASN A 132 -11.33 -4.12 20.46
C ASN A 132 -12.08 -4.22 19.12
N GLU A 133 -11.90 -3.24 18.25
CA GLU A 133 -12.50 -3.24 16.91
C GLU A 133 -12.04 -4.44 16.09
N LEU A 134 -10.73 -4.72 16.07
CA LEU A 134 -10.18 -5.89 15.37
C LEU A 134 -10.79 -7.20 15.88
N TYR A 135 -10.92 -7.36 17.21
CA TYR A 135 -11.48 -8.56 17.79
C TYR A 135 -12.96 -8.73 17.42
N PHE A 136 -13.79 -7.73 17.65
CA PHE A 136 -15.25 -7.88 17.47
C PHE A 136 -15.66 -7.95 15.99
N TYR A 137 -15.01 -7.20 15.11
CA TYR A 137 -15.39 -7.18 13.70
C TYR A 137 -14.79 -8.31 12.87
N PHE A 138 -13.61 -8.81 13.24
CA PHE A 138 -12.88 -9.80 12.44
C PHE A 138 -12.66 -11.09 13.22
N THR A 139 -11.97 -11.06 14.35
CA THR A 139 -11.58 -12.28 15.07
C THR A 139 -12.78 -13.09 15.53
N HIS A 140 -13.73 -12.47 16.23
CA HIS A 140 -14.94 -13.14 16.69
C HIS A 140 -15.82 -13.60 15.53
N LYS A 141 -15.91 -12.79 14.45
CA LYS A 141 -16.73 -13.10 13.28
C LYS A 141 -16.23 -14.32 12.50
N TYR A 142 -14.91 -14.49 12.40
CA TYR A 142 -14.27 -15.55 11.64
C TYR A 142 -13.52 -16.55 12.53
N ASN A 143 -13.95 -16.69 13.78
CA ASN A 143 -13.20 -17.43 14.80
C ASN A 143 -12.90 -18.87 14.37
N ASP A 144 -13.92 -19.58 13.87
CA ASP A 144 -13.77 -20.98 13.46
C ASP A 144 -12.75 -21.13 12.32
N GLN A 145 -12.80 -20.25 11.31
CA GLN A 145 -11.84 -20.30 10.19
C GLN A 145 -10.42 -19.94 10.62
N ILE A 146 -10.28 -19.00 11.56
CA ILE A 146 -8.97 -18.62 12.10
C ILE A 146 -8.39 -19.78 12.92
N LEU A 147 -9.19 -20.43 13.76
CA LEU A 147 -8.75 -21.58 14.55
C LEU A 147 -8.34 -22.76 13.67
N GLU A 148 -9.13 -23.08 12.64
CA GLU A 148 -8.79 -24.10 11.66
C GLU A 148 -7.44 -23.81 10.98
N ALA A 149 -7.24 -22.57 10.51
CA ALA A 149 -5.97 -22.17 9.91
C ALA A 149 -4.77 -22.24 10.87
N LEU A 150 -4.99 -21.96 12.16
CA LEU A 150 -3.95 -22.06 13.19
C LEU A 150 -3.62 -23.51 13.57
N GLU A 151 -4.56 -24.43 13.43
CA GLU A 151 -4.33 -25.87 13.62
C GLU A 151 -3.67 -26.52 12.39
N ASP A 152 -3.93 -26.02 11.19
CA ASP A 152 -3.30 -26.52 9.97
C ASP A 152 -1.83 -26.10 9.83
N ASP A 153 -1.42 -24.98 10.44
CA ASP A 153 -0.03 -24.50 10.40
C ASP A 153 0.86 -25.14 11.49
N ASP A 154 1.96 -25.77 11.07
CA ASP A 154 2.92 -26.43 11.96
C ASP A 154 3.58 -25.47 12.96
N THR A 155 3.82 -24.22 12.56
CA THR A 155 4.49 -23.22 13.40
C THR A 155 3.53 -22.70 14.47
N ALA A 156 2.28 -22.46 14.09
CA ALA A 156 1.20 -22.06 14.96
C ALA A 156 0.87 -23.13 16.02
N ARG A 157 0.78 -24.41 15.62
CA ARG A 157 0.60 -25.52 16.56
C ARG A 157 1.73 -25.64 17.57
N LYS A 158 2.99 -25.59 17.12
CA LYS A 158 4.17 -25.60 18.02
C LYS A 158 4.13 -24.45 19.03
N SER A 159 3.60 -23.30 18.60
CA SER A 159 3.47 -22.09 19.43
C SER A 159 2.16 -22.00 20.23
N ARG A 160 1.28 -23.01 20.08
CA ARG A 160 -0.06 -23.12 20.68
C ARG A 160 -0.91 -21.86 20.45
N LEU A 161 -0.92 -21.36 19.21
CA LEU A 161 -1.60 -20.10 18.89
C LEU A 161 -3.13 -20.21 18.95
N ALA A 162 -3.72 -21.33 18.51
CA ALA A 162 -5.16 -21.56 18.62
C ALA A 162 -5.66 -21.46 20.07
N TYR A 163 -4.99 -22.19 20.98
CA TYR A 163 -5.27 -22.13 22.41
C TYR A 163 -5.14 -20.70 22.99
N LYS A 164 -4.10 -19.95 22.59
CA LYS A 164 -3.94 -18.55 23.04
C LYS A 164 -5.07 -17.66 22.54
N LEU A 165 -5.58 -17.90 21.32
CA LEU A 165 -6.70 -17.16 20.76
C LEU A 165 -7.99 -17.44 21.52
N GLU A 166 -8.25 -18.71 21.87
CA GLU A 166 -9.39 -19.09 22.72
C GLU A 166 -9.33 -18.39 24.09
N GLN A 167 -8.16 -18.34 24.73
CA GLN A 167 -7.97 -17.58 25.97
C GLN A 167 -8.32 -16.10 25.83
N VAL A 168 -7.96 -15.47 24.70
CA VAL A 168 -8.37 -14.09 24.43
C VAL A 168 -9.89 -14.00 24.30
N GLY A 169 -10.53 -14.97 23.67
CA GLY A 169 -11.99 -15.02 23.54
C GLY A 169 -12.72 -15.16 24.87
N ASP A 170 -12.22 -15.98 25.78
CA ASP A 170 -12.78 -16.14 27.12
C ASP A 170 -12.71 -14.83 27.92
N ILE A 171 -11.54 -14.16 27.88
CA ILE A 171 -11.33 -12.86 28.53
C ILE A 171 -12.28 -11.81 27.95
N MET A 172 -12.44 -11.77 26.63
CA MET A 172 -13.26 -10.77 25.94
C MET A 172 -14.76 -11.01 26.09
N SER A 173 -15.19 -12.26 26.31
CA SER A 173 -16.59 -12.63 26.55
C SER A 173 -17.04 -12.53 28.02
N GLY A 174 -16.11 -12.22 28.93
CA GLY A 174 -16.38 -12.06 30.36
C GLY A 174 -16.66 -13.38 31.09
N GLN A 175 -16.24 -14.52 30.52
CA GLN A 175 -16.33 -15.81 31.19
C GLN A 175 -15.10 -15.98 32.11
N HIS A 176 -15.30 -15.74 33.40
CA HIS A 176 -14.38 -16.11 34.47
C HIS A 176 -14.94 -17.30 35.25
#